data_AF-A0A8J2SNZ6-F1
#
_entry.id   AF-A0A8J2SNZ6-F1
#
_cell.length_a   1.000
_cell.length_b   1.000
_cell.length_c   1.000
_cell.angle_alpha   90.00
_cell.angle_beta   90.00
_cell.angle_gamma   90.00
#
_symmetry.space_group_name_H-M   'P 1'
#
loop_
_entity.id
_entity.type
_entity.pdbx_description
1 polymer ?
#
loop_
_entity_poly.entity_id
_entity_poly.type
_entity_poly.pdbx_seq_one_letter_code
_entity_poly.pdbx_strand_id
1 'polypeptide(L)'
;MGCVISAEDYTPPGTGATEDGPRLVLTSKGAADAIYFENAHALRQPGGALLTLRNGMAVVPRYDYPRKIMEWSYIELGLGPRHMAMRVRLDGEFLVRVHDERVFDIAWWKYEVGNHLSILRSTACHPGHTRYGNGGRSFVVNPDGTISPKCAQHLVLGAGIPTFSFVPAGSPLVCRFQHAKALAAGQQVPLTLASHPGLAVVQVFDEPREAFGEWHYKALGLGPASKAVVASRQGSFFVDKAGWYVCPSMMNIHQGNHTDLVVNRHNHPARIHEEHRKHGGKRPLDFEFHADGSVAPASAPHLRLGCSFPPIGGSAVASEEQYESPMAEPVQGVVVEGVVVAGEVMGVVAKEY
;
A
#
# COMPACT_ATOMS: atom_id res chain seq x y z
N MET A 1 -8.93 -42.12 -0.82
CA MET A 1 -10.16 -41.34 -1.00
C MET A 1 -9.79 -39.88 -0.92
N GLY A 2 -9.73 -39.20 -2.06
CA GLY A 2 -9.32 -37.80 -2.14
C GLY A 2 -10.47 -36.90 -1.66
N CYS A 3 -10.24 -36.17 -0.57
CA CYS A 3 -11.12 -35.10 -0.16
C CYS A 3 -10.86 -33.90 -1.07
N VAL A 4 -11.63 -33.81 -2.16
CA VAL A 4 -11.74 -32.59 -2.95
C VAL A 4 -12.67 -31.67 -2.17
N ILE A 5 -12.10 -30.84 -1.29
CA ILE A 5 -12.84 -29.67 -0.79
C ILE A 5 -12.89 -28.71 -1.97
N SER A 6 -14.08 -28.54 -2.56
CA SER A 6 -14.31 -27.54 -3.61
C SER A 6 -13.99 -26.16 -3.04
N ALA A 7 -13.61 -25.23 -3.90
CA ALA A 7 -13.25 -23.86 -3.51
C ALA A 7 -14.45 -22.99 -3.09
N GLU A 8 -15.57 -23.60 -2.67
CA GLU A 8 -16.87 -22.95 -2.50
C GLU A 8 -17.12 -22.43 -1.07
N ASP A 9 -16.31 -22.81 -0.07
CA ASP A 9 -16.58 -22.47 1.35
C ASP A 9 -15.57 -21.48 1.97
N TYR A 10 -14.94 -20.61 1.17
CA TYR A 10 -14.12 -19.54 1.77
C TYR A 10 -15.00 -18.37 2.23
N THR A 11 -15.01 -18.13 3.54
CA THR A 11 -15.57 -16.91 4.13
C THR A 11 -14.41 -16.00 4.56
N PRO A 12 -14.37 -14.71 4.15
CA PRO A 12 -13.33 -13.80 4.60
C PRO A 12 -13.46 -13.51 6.12
N PRO A 13 -12.35 -13.23 6.82
CA PRO A 13 -12.41 -12.77 8.20
C PRO A 13 -13.19 -11.44 8.31
N GLY A 14 -13.96 -11.26 9.38
CA GLY A 14 -14.71 -10.01 9.63
C GLY A 14 -13.84 -8.76 9.87
N THR A 15 -12.51 -8.92 9.95
CA THR A 15 -11.55 -7.80 10.01
C THR A 15 -11.45 -7.04 8.69
N GLY A 16 -11.95 -7.60 7.58
CA GLY A 16 -11.95 -6.96 6.26
C GLY A 16 -10.60 -7.02 5.52
N ALA A 17 -10.58 -6.34 4.38
CA ALA A 17 -9.45 -6.16 3.49
C ALA A 17 -9.44 -4.73 2.92
N THR A 18 -8.30 -4.28 2.40
CA THR A 18 -8.22 -3.00 1.68
C THR A 18 -7.21 -3.05 0.56
N GLU A 19 -7.63 -2.63 -0.64
CA GLU A 19 -6.71 -2.39 -1.74
C GLU A 19 -5.98 -1.05 -1.59
N ASP A 20 -6.41 -0.22 -0.65
CA ASP A 20 -5.81 1.07 -0.35
C ASP A 20 -4.52 0.88 0.47
N GLY A 21 -3.53 1.71 0.19
CA GLY A 21 -2.29 1.73 0.94
C GLY A 21 -1.14 0.90 0.34
N PRO A 22 0.00 0.88 1.04
CA PRO A 22 1.21 0.22 0.58
C PRO A 22 1.05 -1.29 0.46
N ARG A 23 1.62 -1.88 -0.59
CA ARG A 23 1.84 -3.34 -0.65
C ARG A 23 2.83 -3.75 0.44
N LEU A 24 2.68 -4.95 0.98
CA LEU A 24 3.72 -5.56 1.80
C LEU A 24 4.82 -6.11 0.89
N VAL A 25 6.05 -5.64 1.07
CA VAL A 25 7.19 -5.97 0.21
C VAL A 25 8.40 -6.41 1.01
N LEU A 26 9.43 -6.90 0.31
CA LEU A 26 10.79 -7.00 0.84
C LEU A 26 11.51 -5.67 0.68
N THR A 27 12.24 -5.24 1.70
CA THR A 27 13.16 -4.09 1.64
C THR A 27 14.47 -4.41 2.34
N SER A 28 15.49 -3.59 2.13
CA SER A 28 16.78 -3.74 2.81
C SER A 28 16.63 -3.49 4.31
N LYS A 29 17.31 -4.29 5.12
CA LYS A 29 17.33 -4.08 6.58
C LYS A 29 17.86 -2.68 6.91
N GLY A 30 17.12 -1.94 7.74
CA GLY A 30 17.45 -0.56 8.12
C GLY A 30 17.01 0.51 7.12
N ALA A 31 16.36 0.15 6.01
CA ALA A 31 15.77 1.11 5.10
C ALA A 31 14.58 1.84 5.76
N ALA A 32 14.28 3.06 5.29
CA ALA A 32 13.23 3.91 5.88
C ALA A 32 11.81 3.32 5.73
N ASP A 33 11.63 2.43 4.76
CA ASP A 33 10.40 1.69 4.47
C ASP A 33 10.34 0.34 5.18
N ALA A 34 11.35 -0.04 5.98
CA ALA A 34 11.29 -1.23 6.83
C ALA A 34 10.21 -1.07 7.91
N ILE A 35 9.40 -2.11 8.11
CA ILE A 35 8.32 -2.08 9.12
C ILE A 35 8.71 -2.83 10.38
N TYR A 36 8.27 -2.30 11.52
CA TYR A 36 8.54 -2.83 12.85
C TYR A 36 7.24 -3.26 13.49
N PHE A 37 7.15 -4.54 13.83
CA PHE A 37 6.00 -5.10 14.51
C PHE A 37 6.05 -4.76 15.99
N GLU A 38 4.90 -4.40 16.55
CA GLU A 38 4.75 -4.10 17.97
C GLU A 38 4.94 -5.36 18.82
N ASN A 39 4.31 -6.46 18.41
CA ASN A 39 4.22 -7.70 19.17
C ASN A 39 4.86 -8.89 18.43
N ALA A 40 5.97 -8.67 17.71
CA ALA A 40 6.62 -9.70 16.88
C ALA A 40 6.95 -10.98 17.67
N HIS A 41 7.42 -10.84 18.91
CA HIS A 41 7.76 -11.95 19.80
C HIS A 41 6.55 -12.85 20.13
N ALA A 42 5.34 -12.29 20.16
CA ALA A 42 4.12 -13.01 20.45
C ALA A 42 3.65 -13.93 19.31
N LEU A 43 4.25 -13.82 18.11
CA LEU A 43 3.98 -14.73 17.00
C LEU A 43 4.29 -16.20 17.33
N ARG A 44 5.22 -16.46 18.26
CA ARG A 44 5.58 -17.81 18.70
C ARG A 44 4.56 -18.44 19.66
N GLN A 45 3.57 -17.67 20.12
CA GLN A 45 2.54 -18.18 21.03
C GLN A 45 1.50 -19.01 20.26
N PRO A 46 0.87 -20.02 20.89
CA PRO A 46 -0.08 -20.91 20.21
C PRO A 46 -1.22 -20.19 19.47
N GLY A 47 -1.74 -19.08 20.03
CA GLY A 47 -2.80 -18.27 19.41
C GLY A 47 -2.31 -17.19 18.43
N GLY A 48 -1.00 -17.08 18.22
CA GLY A 48 -0.39 -16.02 17.42
C GLY A 48 -0.66 -14.61 17.95
N ALA A 49 -0.37 -13.62 17.13
CA ALA A 49 -0.58 -12.21 17.42
C ALA A 49 -1.20 -11.48 16.22
N LEU A 50 -1.84 -10.34 16.48
CA LEU A 50 -2.19 -9.40 15.42
C LEU A 50 -0.91 -8.80 14.85
N LEU A 51 -0.80 -8.74 13.53
CA LEU A 51 0.33 -8.10 12.84
C LEU A 51 0.21 -6.58 12.84
N THR A 52 0.19 -5.99 14.03
CA THR A 52 0.21 -4.54 14.23
C THR A 52 1.63 -3.99 14.19
N LEU A 53 1.76 -2.82 13.59
CA LEU A 53 3.01 -2.10 13.43
C LEU A 53 3.13 -0.99 14.49
N ARG A 54 4.37 -0.64 14.83
CA ARG A 54 4.66 0.42 15.82
C ARG A 54 4.17 1.81 15.39
N ASN A 55 3.93 2.02 14.11
CA ASN A 55 3.42 3.27 13.54
C ASN A 55 1.88 3.35 13.50
N GLY A 56 1.17 2.42 14.14
CA GLY A 56 -0.31 2.41 14.18
C GLY A 56 -0.99 1.75 12.98
N MET A 57 -0.25 1.26 11.99
CA MET A 57 -0.82 0.46 10.90
C MET A 57 -0.81 -1.05 11.22
N ALA A 58 -1.33 -1.87 10.32
CA ALA A 58 -1.25 -3.33 10.41
C ALA A 58 -1.05 -3.98 9.03
N VAL A 59 -0.56 -5.23 9.04
CA VAL A 59 -0.59 -6.09 7.85
C VAL A 59 -2.00 -6.61 7.65
N VAL A 60 -2.53 -6.42 6.45
CA VAL A 60 -3.92 -6.71 6.07
C VAL A 60 -3.98 -7.46 4.74
N PRO A 61 -5.04 -8.25 4.47
CA PRO A 61 -5.29 -8.76 3.13
C PRO A 61 -5.64 -7.60 2.20
N ARG A 62 -5.20 -7.64 0.95
CA ARG A 62 -5.58 -6.60 -0.03
C ARG A 62 -6.99 -6.76 -0.57
N TYR A 63 -7.50 -7.97 -0.60
CA TYR A 63 -8.85 -8.27 -1.07
C TYR A 63 -9.42 -9.44 -0.26
N ASP A 64 -10.74 -9.48 -0.15
CA ASP A 64 -11.42 -10.43 0.73
C ASP A 64 -11.25 -11.86 0.25
N TYR A 65 -11.45 -12.10 -1.05
CA TYR A 65 -11.53 -13.44 -1.65
C TYR A 65 -10.23 -13.84 -2.33
N PRO A 66 -9.75 -15.08 -2.10
CA PRO A 66 -8.51 -15.54 -2.71
C PRO A 66 -8.63 -15.66 -4.23
N ARG A 67 -7.58 -15.22 -4.92
CA ARG A 67 -7.38 -15.44 -6.36
C ARG A 67 -6.71 -16.81 -6.57
N LYS A 68 -6.68 -17.27 -7.82
CA LYS A 68 -6.09 -18.56 -8.19
C LYS A 68 -5.07 -18.41 -9.32
N ILE A 69 -3.95 -19.09 -9.18
CA ILE A 69 -2.98 -19.32 -10.26
C ILE A 69 -2.41 -20.72 -10.12
N MET A 70 -2.63 -21.58 -11.12
CA MET A 70 -2.27 -23.01 -11.05
C MET A 70 -2.84 -23.66 -9.78
N GLU A 71 -2.02 -24.34 -8.96
CA GLU A 71 -2.45 -24.95 -7.69
C GLU A 71 -2.59 -23.93 -6.53
N TRP A 72 -2.23 -22.67 -6.73
CA TRP A 72 -2.14 -21.70 -5.64
C TRP A 72 -3.41 -20.88 -5.55
N SER A 73 -4.08 -21.02 -4.42
CA SER A 73 -5.05 -20.04 -3.96
C SER A 73 -4.31 -19.00 -3.13
N TYR A 74 -4.44 -17.70 -3.40
CA TYR A 74 -3.62 -16.67 -2.75
C TYR A 74 -4.37 -15.35 -2.52
N ILE A 75 -3.89 -14.60 -1.52
CA ILE A 75 -4.30 -13.21 -1.27
C ILE A 75 -3.04 -12.37 -1.10
N GLU A 76 -2.92 -11.28 -1.86
CA GLU A 76 -1.83 -10.32 -1.70
C GLU A 76 -1.93 -9.58 -0.36
N LEU A 77 -0.77 -9.23 0.19
CA LEU A 77 -0.68 -8.52 1.46
C LEU A 77 -0.38 -7.04 1.27
N GLY A 78 -0.96 -6.22 2.14
CA GLY A 78 -0.76 -4.77 2.18
C GLY A 78 -0.68 -4.26 3.61
N LEU A 79 -0.60 -2.95 3.75
CA LEU A 79 -0.66 -2.23 5.01
C LEU A 79 -1.94 -1.40 5.05
N GLY A 80 -2.69 -1.53 6.15
CA GLY A 80 -3.97 -0.84 6.33
C GLY A 80 -4.23 -0.45 7.79
N PRO A 81 -5.48 -0.03 8.09
CA PRO A 81 -5.88 0.37 9.42
C PRO A 81 -5.66 -0.74 10.47
N ARG A 82 -5.28 -0.35 11.69
CA ARG A 82 -4.98 -1.28 12.79
C ARG A 82 -6.10 -2.27 13.10
N HIS A 83 -7.36 -1.83 13.02
CA HIS A 83 -8.51 -2.66 13.34
C HIS A 83 -8.74 -3.79 12.32
N MET A 84 -8.13 -3.71 11.13
CA MET A 84 -8.18 -4.75 10.10
C MET A 84 -7.03 -5.77 10.21
N ALA A 85 -6.18 -5.66 11.23
CA ALA A 85 -4.99 -6.50 11.40
C ALA A 85 -5.31 -7.99 11.33
N MET A 86 -4.55 -8.73 10.54
CA MET A 86 -4.65 -10.19 10.55
C MET A 86 -3.92 -10.81 11.74
N ARG A 87 -4.50 -11.89 12.28
CA ARG A 87 -3.88 -12.74 13.29
C ARG A 87 -3.00 -13.80 12.63
N VAL A 88 -1.72 -13.82 13.01
CA VAL A 88 -0.69 -14.71 12.46
C VAL A 88 0.09 -15.37 13.60
N ARG A 89 0.49 -16.62 13.41
CA ARG A 89 1.42 -17.35 14.28
C ARG A 89 2.63 -17.83 13.49
N LEU A 90 3.76 -17.99 14.16
CA LEU A 90 4.95 -18.62 13.61
C LEU A 90 4.90 -20.13 13.93
N ASP A 91 4.76 -20.96 12.90
CA ASP A 91 4.74 -22.42 12.98
C ASP A 91 6.01 -22.99 12.36
N GLY A 92 6.98 -23.38 13.18
CA GLY A 92 8.33 -23.69 12.69
C GLY A 92 8.94 -22.47 12.00
N GLU A 93 9.06 -22.52 10.67
CA GLU A 93 9.55 -21.40 9.84
C GLU A 93 8.45 -20.66 9.08
N PHE A 94 7.18 -21.06 9.20
CA PHE A 94 6.08 -20.50 8.42
C PHE A 94 5.30 -19.45 9.22
N LEU A 95 5.04 -18.29 8.63
CA LEU A 95 4.07 -17.34 9.16
C LEU A 95 2.68 -17.75 8.66
N VAL A 96 1.87 -18.28 9.57
CA VAL A 96 0.56 -18.88 9.29
C VAL A 96 -0.56 -17.94 9.73
N ARG A 97 -1.46 -17.57 8.81
CA ARG A 97 -2.70 -16.88 9.15
C ARG A 97 -3.63 -17.82 9.91
N VAL A 98 -4.01 -17.44 11.12
CA VAL A 98 -4.79 -18.30 12.04
C VAL A 98 -6.18 -18.64 11.50
N HIS A 99 -6.77 -17.75 10.71
CA HIS A 99 -8.13 -17.92 10.19
C HIS A 99 -8.30 -19.15 9.28
N ASP A 100 -7.34 -19.41 8.38
CA ASP A 100 -7.49 -20.43 7.33
C ASP A 100 -6.18 -21.15 6.95
N GLU A 101 -5.18 -21.06 7.82
CA GLU A 101 -3.89 -21.76 7.73
C GLU A 101 -3.07 -21.46 6.46
N ARG A 102 -3.35 -20.34 5.78
CA ARG A 102 -2.51 -19.83 4.69
C ARG A 102 -1.17 -19.36 5.22
N VAL A 103 -0.12 -19.57 4.44
CA VAL A 103 1.25 -19.17 4.80
C VAL A 103 1.70 -17.97 3.99
N PHE A 104 2.51 -17.11 4.59
CA PHE A 104 3.20 -16.06 3.86
C PHE A 104 4.10 -16.68 2.78
N ASP A 105 4.12 -16.05 1.60
CA ASP A 105 4.92 -16.44 0.45
C ASP A 105 5.44 -15.18 -0.25
N ILE A 106 6.74 -15.17 -0.47
CA ILE A 106 7.43 -14.18 -1.30
C ILE A 106 7.17 -14.55 -2.75
N ALA A 107 6.61 -13.63 -3.53
CA ALA A 107 6.19 -13.91 -4.88
C ALA A 107 7.31 -14.55 -5.71
N TRP A 108 7.04 -15.73 -6.28
CA TRP A 108 7.98 -16.51 -7.08
C TRP A 108 9.30 -16.86 -6.38
N TRP A 109 9.35 -16.74 -5.05
CA TRP A 109 10.54 -16.97 -4.22
C TRP A 109 11.75 -16.11 -4.62
N LYS A 110 11.52 -14.94 -5.22
CA LYS A 110 12.58 -14.00 -5.58
C LYS A 110 12.89 -13.06 -4.41
N TYR A 111 14.10 -13.17 -3.86
CA TYR A 111 14.55 -12.36 -2.73
C TYR A 111 15.14 -11.02 -3.20
N GLU A 112 14.26 -10.13 -3.66
CA GLU A 112 14.63 -8.84 -4.24
C GLU A 112 13.87 -7.70 -3.55
N VAL A 113 14.53 -6.55 -3.37
CA VAL A 113 13.88 -5.34 -2.85
C VAL A 113 12.69 -4.96 -3.75
N GLY A 114 11.57 -4.63 -3.13
CA GLY A 114 10.31 -4.29 -3.79
C GLY A 114 9.46 -5.50 -4.20
N ASN A 115 9.97 -6.75 -4.10
CA ASN A 115 9.14 -7.91 -4.37
C ASN A 115 8.06 -8.07 -3.28
N HIS A 116 6.85 -8.45 -3.69
CA HIS A 116 5.68 -8.43 -2.81
C HIS A 116 5.42 -9.77 -2.12
N LEU A 117 4.63 -9.71 -1.06
CA LEU A 117 4.19 -10.88 -0.31
C LEU A 117 2.70 -11.17 -0.53
N SER A 118 2.38 -12.45 -0.49
CA SER A 118 1.03 -12.97 -0.43
C SER A 118 0.89 -13.95 0.72
N ILE A 119 -0.35 -14.28 1.08
CA ILE A 119 -0.68 -15.50 1.83
C ILE A 119 -1.27 -16.52 0.87
N LEU A 120 -0.79 -17.76 0.91
CA LEU A 120 -1.25 -18.80 -0.02
C LEU A 120 -1.53 -20.13 0.64
N ARG A 121 -2.27 -20.96 -0.10
CA ARG A 121 -2.56 -22.36 0.20
C ARG A 121 -2.64 -23.12 -1.11
N SER A 122 -1.99 -24.28 -1.17
CA SER A 122 -2.16 -25.20 -2.30
C SER A 122 -3.58 -25.78 -2.26
N THR A 123 -4.28 -25.72 -3.39
CA THR A 123 -5.57 -26.38 -3.60
C THR A 123 -5.41 -27.86 -3.92
N ALA A 124 -4.20 -28.32 -4.24
CA ALA A 124 -3.91 -29.71 -4.55
C ALA A 124 -3.47 -30.50 -3.30
N CYS A 125 -2.62 -29.92 -2.45
CA CYS A 125 -2.08 -30.59 -1.27
C CYS A 125 -1.75 -29.61 -0.13
N HIS A 126 -2.62 -29.56 0.88
CA HIS A 126 -2.44 -28.76 2.09
C HIS A 126 -2.48 -29.66 3.34
N PRO A 127 -1.55 -29.50 4.31
CA PRO A 127 -0.48 -28.50 4.36
C PRO A 127 0.77 -28.85 3.54
N GLY A 128 0.88 -30.06 2.95
CA GLY A 128 2.12 -30.58 2.34
C GLY A 128 2.80 -29.64 1.34
N HIS A 129 2.17 -29.33 0.21
CA HIS A 129 2.75 -28.40 -0.77
C HIS A 129 2.79 -26.96 -0.26
N THR A 130 1.90 -26.60 0.67
CA THR A 130 1.84 -25.24 1.24
C THR A 130 3.07 -24.96 2.12
N ARG A 131 3.45 -25.91 2.98
CA ARG A 131 4.55 -25.82 3.94
C ARG A 131 5.82 -26.48 3.43
N TYR A 132 6.19 -26.13 2.20
CA TYR A 132 7.50 -26.49 1.66
C TYR A 132 8.55 -25.52 2.19
N GLY A 133 9.43 -26.03 3.05
CA GLY A 133 10.47 -25.25 3.73
C GLY A 133 11.63 -24.82 2.83
N ASN A 134 12.57 -24.05 3.39
CA ASN A 134 13.77 -23.54 2.73
C ASN A 134 13.55 -22.71 1.44
N GLY A 135 12.30 -22.34 1.14
CA GLY A 135 11.92 -21.45 0.04
C GLY A 135 11.35 -20.12 0.53
N GLY A 136 10.63 -19.41 -0.35
CA GLY A 136 10.05 -18.09 -0.11
C GLY A 136 8.93 -18.04 0.95
N ARG A 137 8.73 -19.11 1.71
CA ARG A 137 7.72 -19.24 2.79
C ARG A 137 8.35 -19.39 4.18
N SER A 138 9.67 -19.36 4.24
CA SER A 138 10.44 -19.54 5.46
C SER A 138 10.89 -18.17 6.00
N PHE A 139 10.50 -17.84 7.23
CA PHE A 139 10.75 -16.55 7.84
C PHE A 139 11.41 -16.66 9.22
N VAL A 140 12.08 -15.59 9.62
CA VAL A 140 12.69 -15.40 10.93
C VAL A 140 12.14 -14.11 11.52
N VAL A 141 11.66 -14.18 12.76
CA VAL A 141 11.30 -13.01 13.56
C VAL A 141 12.56 -12.52 14.27
N ASN A 142 12.97 -11.29 13.99
CA ASN A 142 14.19 -10.70 14.51
C ASN A 142 13.96 -10.05 15.90
N PRO A 143 14.99 -9.94 16.75
CA PRO A 143 14.88 -9.30 18.07
C PRO A 143 14.45 -7.83 18.03
N ASP A 144 14.77 -7.11 16.95
CA ASP A 144 14.39 -5.70 16.75
C ASP A 144 12.90 -5.49 16.43
N GLY A 145 12.16 -6.59 16.23
CA GLY A 145 10.74 -6.57 15.85
C GLY A 145 10.51 -6.54 14.35
N THR A 146 11.54 -6.67 13.52
CA THR A 146 11.39 -6.91 12.07
C THR A 146 11.19 -8.40 11.78
N ILE A 147 10.79 -8.71 10.55
CA ILE A 147 10.67 -10.09 10.06
C ILE A 147 11.48 -10.20 8.77
N SER A 148 12.30 -11.24 8.65
CA SER A 148 13.16 -11.50 7.49
C SER A 148 12.83 -12.83 6.81
N PRO A 149 13.03 -12.96 5.49
CA PRO A 149 13.13 -14.27 4.87
C PRO A 149 14.33 -15.03 5.44
N LYS A 150 14.16 -16.32 5.75
CA LYS A 150 15.21 -17.14 6.36
C LYS A 150 16.48 -17.23 5.50
N CYS A 151 16.31 -17.30 4.17
CA CYS A 151 17.40 -17.40 3.19
C CYS A 151 17.98 -16.04 2.75
N ALA A 152 17.42 -14.91 3.21
CA ALA A 152 17.85 -13.57 2.81
C ALA A 152 17.68 -12.57 3.95
N GLN A 153 18.38 -12.78 5.07
CA GLN A 153 18.22 -11.98 6.30
C GLN A 153 18.78 -10.55 6.23
N HIS A 154 19.44 -10.19 5.12
CA HIS A 154 19.75 -8.79 4.79
C HIS A 154 18.51 -8.02 4.30
N LEU A 155 17.41 -8.73 4.01
CA LEU A 155 16.09 -8.19 3.72
C LEU A 155 15.15 -8.35 4.91
N VAL A 156 14.18 -7.45 5.00
CA VAL A 156 13.08 -7.46 5.96
C VAL A 156 11.77 -7.14 5.26
N LEU A 157 10.63 -7.41 5.92
CA LEU A 157 9.34 -6.90 5.48
C LEU A 157 9.34 -5.36 5.52
N GLY A 158 8.74 -4.75 4.51
CA GLY A 158 8.67 -3.32 4.34
C GLY A 158 7.36 -2.87 3.68
N ALA A 159 7.18 -1.56 3.66
CA ALA A 159 6.10 -0.89 2.95
C ALA A 159 6.47 -0.61 1.50
N GLY A 160 5.56 -0.90 0.58
CA GLY A 160 5.70 -0.53 -0.82
C GLY A 160 5.82 0.99 -0.99
N ILE A 161 6.63 1.40 -1.96
CA ILE A 161 6.79 2.80 -2.34
C ILE A 161 5.51 3.26 -3.08
N PRO A 162 4.90 4.41 -2.71
CA PRO A 162 3.80 4.98 -3.47
C PRO A 162 4.24 5.30 -4.90
N THR A 163 3.47 4.83 -5.88
CA THR A 163 3.71 5.20 -7.29
C THR A 163 3.37 6.66 -7.52
N PHE A 164 4.13 7.32 -8.40
CA PHE A 164 3.78 8.66 -8.88
C PHE A 164 2.69 8.49 -9.95
N SER A 165 1.48 9.01 -9.72
CA SER A 165 0.27 8.60 -10.44
C SER A 165 -0.76 9.71 -10.54
N PHE A 166 -1.77 9.53 -11.39
CA PHE A 166 -2.88 10.47 -11.48
C PHE A 166 -3.93 10.25 -10.39
N VAL A 167 -4.26 11.31 -9.65
CA VAL A 167 -5.28 11.33 -8.60
C VAL A 167 -6.32 12.42 -8.87
N PRO A 168 -7.54 12.35 -8.31
CA PRO A 168 -8.50 13.44 -8.40
C PRO A 168 -7.92 14.77 -7.88
N ALA A 169 -8.26 15.89 -8.50
CA ALA A 169 -7.68 17.20 -8.16
C ALA A 169 -7.96 17.65 -6.71
N GLY A 170 -9.07 17.19 -6.11
CA GLY A 170 -9.40 17.45 -4.70
C GLY A 170 -8.79 16.44 -3.71
N SER A 171 -8.00 15.47 -4.17
CA SER A 171 -7.44 14.43 -3.32
C SER A 171 -6.35 14.98 -2.40
N PRO A 172 -6.25 14.50 -1.14
CA PRO A 172 -5.10 14.81 -0.28
C PRO A 172 -3.79 14.23 -0.83
N LEU A 173 -3.86 13.29 -1.77
CA LEU A 173 -2.70 12.64 -2.39
C LEU A 173 -2.05 13.48 -3.50
N VAL A 174 -2.55 14.69 -3.78
CA VAL A 174 -1.99 15.58 -4.80
C VAL A 174 -0.56 15.99 -4.42
N CYS A 175 0.35 15.85 -5.38
CA CYS A 175 1.72 16.34 -5.25
C CYS A 175 1.76 17.84 -5.55
N ARG A 176 2.19 18.64 -4.56
CA ARG A 176 2.47 20.07 -4.72
C ARG A 176 3.96 20.27 -4.64
N PHE A 177 4.58 20.80 -5.69
CA PHE A 177 6.03 20.95 -5.75
C PHE A 177 6.52 22.16 -4.97
N GLN A 178 7.54 21.97 -4.13
CA GLN A 178 8.15 23.05 -3.35
C GLN A 178 8.71 24.15 -4.24
N HIS A 179 9.26 23.78 -5.40
CA HIS A 179 9.87 24.69 -6.37
C HIS A 179 8.97 24.96 -7.59
N ALA A 180 7.64 24.88 -7.43
CA ALA A 180 6.68 24.96 -8.54
C ALA A 180 6.86 26.19 -9.45
N LYS A 181 7.12 27.39 -8.89
CA LYS A 181 7.32 28.60 -9.69
C LYS A 181 8.55 28.49 -10.60
N ALA A 182 9.66 28.00 -10.07
CA ALA A 182 10.89 27.79 -10.81
C ALA A 182 10.72 26.68 -11.87
N LEU A 183 10.06 25.58 -11.50
CA LEU A 183 9.71 24.49 -12.42
C LEU A 183 8.86 25.00 -13.59
N ALA A 184 7.80 25.77 -13.30
CA ALA A 184 6.91 26.33 -14.31
C ALA A 184 7.60 27.35 -15.24
N ALA A 185 8.67 28.00 -14.76
CA ALA A 185 9.54 28.89 -15.53
C ALA A 185 10.62 28.14 -16.35
N GLY A 186 10.62 26.80 -16.33
CA GLY A 186 11.56 25.97 -17.08
C GLY A 186 12.93 25.79 -16.41
N GLN A 187 13.08 26.18 -15.14
CA GLN A 187 14.31 25.92 -14.38
C GLN A 187 14.39 24.44 -13.99
N GLN A 188 15.60 23.89 -13.99
CA GLN A 188 15.85 22.56 -13.46
C GLN A 188 15.83 22.61 -11.93
N VAL A 189 14.86 21.92 -11.33
CA VAL A 189 14.67 21.90 -9.87
C VAL A 189 14.47 20.48 -9.37
N PRO A 190 14.87 20.17 -8.12
CA PRO A 190 14.48 18.91 -7.51
C PRO A 190 12.97 18.86 -7.31
N LEU A 191 12.36 17.72 -7.60
CA LEU A 191 10.93 17.47 -7.47
C LEU A 191 10.53 17.16 -6.02
N THR A 192 10.98 17.99 -5.09
CA THR A 192 10.59 17.94 -3.67
C THR A 192 9.16 18.44 -3.47
N LEU A 193 8.47 17.88 -2.49
CA LEU A 193 7.05 18.09 -2.28
C LEU A 193 6.80 19.00 -1.07
N ALA A 194 6.03 20.07 -1.31
CA ALA A 194 5.43 20.90 -0.28
C ALA A 194 4.21 20.23 0.38
N SER A 195 3.44 19.44 -0.38
CA SER A 195 2.28 18.72 0.18
C SER A 195 2.66 17.52 1.04
N HIS A 196 3.90 17.03 0.90
CA HIS A 196 4.42 15.89 1.67
C HIS A 196 5.84 16.19 2.13
N PRO A 197 6.02 16.96 3.23
CA PRO A 197 7.33 17.42 3.67
C PRO A 197 8.33 16.27 3.89
N GLY A 198 9.57 16.47 3.43
CA GLY A 198 10.63 15.47 3.49
C GLY A 198 10.62 14.45 2.34
N LEU A 199 9.62 14.51 1.45
CA LEU A 199 9.50 13.60 0.31
C LEU A 199 9.70 14.31 -1.04
N ALA A 200 9.98 13.50 -2.06
CA ALA A 200 10.13 13.92 -3.45
C ALA A 200 9.66 12.83 -4.41
N VAL A 201 9.49 13.19 -5.68
CA VAL A 201 9.43 12.21 -6.77
C VAL A 201 10.81 11.59 -6.94
N VAL A 202 10.89 10.25 -6.90
CA VAL A 202 12.14 9.47 -6.97
C VAL A 202 12.05 8.39 -8.05
N GLN A 203 13.21 7.93 -8.52
CA GLN A 203 13.31 6.71 -9.33
C GLN A 203 13.17 5.51 -8.39
N VAL A 204 12.31 4.55 -8.74
CA VAL A 204 12.11 3.31 -7.96
C VAL A 204 13.30 2.36 -8.15
N PHE A 205 13.97 2.43 -9.31
CA PHE A 205 15.15 1.66 -9.63
C PHE A 205 16.12 2.50 -10.49
N ASP A 206 17.42 2.25 -10.31
CA ASP A 206 18.48 3.04 -10.94
C ASP A 206 18.68 2.67 -12.41
N GLU A 207 18.64 1.38 -12.74
CA GLU A 207 18.89 0.88 -14.08
C GLU A 207 17.64 0.97 -14.97
N PRO A 208 17.74 1.59 -16.16
CA PRO A 208 16.69 1.55 -17.16
C PRO A 208 16.19 0.13 -17.45
N ARG A 209 14.87 -0.02 -17.61
CA ARG A 209 14.27 -1.26 -18.09
C ARG A 209 13.83 -1.10 -19.53
N GLU A 210 13.97 -2.16 -20.32
CA GLU A 210 13.48 -2.20 -21.69
C GLU A 210 11.97 -2.47 -21.71
N ALA A 211 11.25 -1.77 -22.59
CA ALA A 211 9.86 -2.02 -22.91
C ALA A 211 9.65 -2.00 -24.43
N PHE A 212 8.95 -3.02 -24.93
CA PHE A 212 8.52 -3.14 -26.34
C PHE A 212 9.66 -3.02 -27.37
N GLY A 213 10.88 -3.40 -27.00
CA GLY A 213 12.04 -3.38 -27.90
C GLY A 213 12.54 -1.98 -28.31
N GLU A 214 11.84 -0.91 -27.96
CA GLU A 214 12.10 0.46 -28.44
C GLU A 214 12.29 1.47 -27.30
N TRP A 215 11.78 1.18 -26.10
CA TRP A 215 11.71 2.15 -25.01
C TRP A 215 12.57 1.74 -23.83
N HIS A 216 13.20 2.73 -23.21
CA HIS A 216 13.71 2.61 -21.87
C HIS A 216 12.80 3.37 -20.91
N TYR A 217 12.50 2.76 -19.77
CA TYR A 217 11.73 3.41 -18.72
C TYR A 217 12.38 3.24 -17.34
N LYS A 218 12.08 4.21 -16.47
CA LYS A 218 12.33 4.14 -15.03
C LYS A 218 11.04 4.49 -14.30
N ALA A 219 10.61 3.58 -13.43
CA ALA A 219 9.39 3.83 -12.67
C ALA A 219 9.59 4.98 -11.69
N LEU A 220 8.57 5.84 -11.57
CA LEU A 220 8.56 6.92 -10.59
C LEU A 220 7.69 6.57 -9.40
N GLY A 221 8.19 6.92 -8.23
CA GLY A 221 7.48 6.81 -6.96
C GLY A 221 7.74 8.02 -6.07
N LEU A 222 7.25 7.95 -4.84
CA LEU A 222 7.56 8.93 -3.81
C LEU A 222 8.52 8.37 -2.76
N GLY A 223 9.60 9.08 -2.48
CA GLY A 223 10.62 8.67 -1.52
C GLY A 223 11.31 9.86 -0.86
N PRO A 224 12.42 9.63 -0.15
CA PRO A 224 13.13 10.68 0.57
C PRO A 224 13.58 11.82 -0.34
N ALA A 225 13.41 13.07 0.13
CA ALA A 225 13.77 14.27 -0.64
C ALA A 225 15.25 14.30 -1.10
N SER A 226 16.14 13.63 -0.39
CA SER A 226 17.55 13.50 -0.77
C SER A 226 17.78 12.71 -2.08
N LYS A 227 16.78 11.95 -2.53
CA LYS A 227 16.81 11.18 -3.79
C LYS A 227 15.97 11.81 -4.90
N ALA A 228 15.57 13.07 -4.75
CA ALA A 228 14.68 13.75 -5.68
C ALA A 228 15.18 13.67 -7.14
N VAL A 229 14.27 13.31 -8.05
CA VAL A 229 14.46 13.56 -9.48
C VAL A 229 14.57 15.06 -9.70
N VAL A 230 15.54 15.48 -10.53
CA VAL A 230 15.68 16.88 -10.97
C VAL A 230 15.09 16.98 -12.36
N ALA A 231 14.16 17.92 -12.55
CA ALA A 231 13.42 18.07 -13.79
C ALA A 231 13.07 19.54 -14.07
N SER A 232 12.70 19.82 -15.31
CA SER A 232 12.24 21.12 -15.77
C SER A 232 11.01 20.98 -16.67
N ARG A 233 10.30 22.10 -16.85
CA ARG A 233 9.28 22.24 -17.89
C ARG A 233 9.93 22.60 -19.22
N GLN A 234 9.55 21.92 -20.30
CA GLN A 234 9.94 22.25 -21.67
C GLN A 234 8.67 22.37 -22.53
N GLY A 235 8.18 23.60 -22.73
CA GLY A 235 6.87 23.82 -23.33
C GLY A 235 5.75 23.27 -22.45
N SER A 236 4.94 22.34 -22.95
CA SER A 236 3.96 21.58 -22.16
C SER A 236 4.55 20.32 -21.51
N PHE A 237 5.77 19.91 -21.89
CA PHE A 237 6.38 18.68 -21.42
C PHE A 237 7.06 18.85 -20.06
N PHE A 238 7.10 17.74 -19.33
CA PHE A 238 7.82 17.61 -18.07
C PHE A 238 8.99 16.65 -18.28
N VAL A 239 10.23 17.14 -18.16
CA VAL A 239 11.44 16.44 -18.60
C VAL A 239 12.49 16.44 -17.49
N ASP A 240 13.13 15.32 -17.23
CA ASP A 240 14.21 15.22 -16.25
C ASP A 240 15.53 15.85 -16.77
N LYS A 241 16.52 15.97 -15.88
CA LYS A 241 17.84 16.52 -16.20
C LYS A 241 18.58 15.76 -17.32
N ALA A 242 18.23 14.50 -17.57
CA ALA A 242 18.86 13.65 -18.57
C ALA A 242 18.08 13.63 -19.90
N GLY A 243 16.99 14.41 -20.02
CA GLY A 243 16.15 14.45 -21.22
C GLY A 243 15.07 13.37 -21.30
N TRP A 244 14.77 12.69 -20.18
CA TRP A 244 13.71 11.69 -20.10
C TRP A 244 12.38 12.35 -19.78
N TYR A 245 11.32 11.89 -20.41
CA TYR A 245 10.00 12.51 -20.29
C TYR A 245 9.23 11.85 -19.16
N VAL A 246 8.62 12.65 -18.29
CA VAL A 246 7.56 12.16 -17.40
C VAL A 246 6.38 11.79 -18.28
N CYS A 247 6.10 10.50 -18.33
CA CYS A 247 5.18 9.90 -19.28
C CYS A 247 4.19 9.02 -18.53
N PRO A 248 2.87 9.19 -18.72
CA PRO A 248 1.90 8.24 -18.23
C PRO A 248 2.18 6.85 -18.80
N SER A 249 2.09 5.83 -17.95
CA SER A 249 2.32 4.45 -18.37
C SER A 249 1.43 4.11 -19.55
N MET A 250 2.01 3.50 -20.58
CA MET A 250 1.34 3.16 -21.83
C MET A 250 0.68 4.36 -22.53
N MET A 251 1.13 5.59 -22.28
CA MET A 251 0.58 6.82 -22.88
C MET A 251 -0.91 7.04 -22.59
N ASN A 252 -1.40 6.49 -21.48
CA ASN A 252 -2.81 6.56 -21.09
C ASN A 252 -3.03 7.50 -19.90
N ILE A 253 -4.07 8.32 -19.97
CA ILE A 253 -4.46 9.21 -18.88
C ILE A 253 -5.78 8.71 -18.31
N HIS A 254 -5.73 8.23 -17.07
CA HIS A 254 -6.88 7.94 -16.24
C HIS A 254 -6.46 7.94 -14.77
N GLN A 255 -7.42 8.07 -13.86
CA GLN A 255 -7.17 7.96 -12.43
C GLN A 255 -6.46 6.64 -12.09
N GLY A 256 -5.47 6.71 -11.21
CA GLY A 256 -4.66 5.58 -10.76
C GLY A 256 -3.56 5.16 -11.72
N ASN A 257 -3.51 5.67 -12.96
CA ASN A 257 -2.39 5.33 -13.84
C ASN A 257 -1.10 5.98 -13.32
N HIS A 258 -0.01 5.23 -13.34
CA HIS A 258 1.29 5.71 -12.92
C HIS A 258 2.01 6.43 -14.05
N THR A 259 3.04 7.18 -13.69
CA THR A 259 3.93 7.88 -14.61
C THR A 259 5.35 7.38 -14.42
N ASP A 260 6.10 7.33 -15.51
CA ASP A 260 7.48 6.87 -15.57
C ASP A 260 8.36 7.95 -16.21
N LEU A 261 9.67 7.85 -16.03
CA LEU A 261 10.61 8.52 -16.94
C LEU A 261 10.80 7.63 -18.14
N VAL A 262 10.57 8.16 -19.34
CA VAL A 262 10.64 7.39 -20.60
C VAL A 262 11.54 8.10 -21.60
N VAL A 263 12.37 7.31 -22.28
CA VAL A 263 13.15 7.74 -23.44
C VAL A 263 13.17 6.63 -24.48
N ASN A 264 13.32 7.02 -25.75
CA ASN A 264 13.62 6.04 -26.79
C ASN A 264 15.01 5.43 -26.56
N ARG A 265 15.16 4.10 -26.71
CA ARG A 265 16.41 3.38 -26.43
C ARG A 265 17.62 3.86 -27.24
N HIS A 266 17.38 4.45 -28.41
CA HIS A 266 18.42 4.98 -29.29
C HIS A 266 18.67 6.48 -29.06
N ASN A 267 18.02 7.09 -28.06
CA ASN A 267 18.08 8.51 -27.75
C ASN A 267 17.59 9.41 -28.90
N HIS A 268 16.50 8.99 -29.57
CA HIS A 268 15.82 9.79 -30.60
C HIS A 268 14.65 10.57 -29.98
N PRO A 269 14.82 11.83 -29.49
CA PRO A 269 13.76 12.58 -28.84
C PRO A 269 12.55 12.83 -29.76
N ALA A 270 12.76 12.93 -31.08
CA ALA A 270 11.67 13.05 -32.05
C ALA A 270 10.67 11.88 -31.98
N ARG A 271 11.12 10.69 -31.55
CA ARG A 271 10.29 9.49 -31.53
C ARG A 271 9.19 9.57 -30.48
N ILE A 272 9.48 10.08 -29.28
CA ILE A 272 8.45 10.23 -28.23
C ILE A 272 7.43 11.30 -28.61
N HIS A 273 7.84 12.35 -29.32
CA HIS A 273 6.92 13.36 -29.85
C HIS A 273 6.05 12.81 -31.01
N GLU A 274 6.57 11.88 -31.81
CA GLU A 274 5.76 11.17 -32.80
C GLU A 274 4.70 10.31 -32.13
N GLU A 275 5.08 9.50 -31.14
CA GLU A 275 4.11 8.71 -30.36
C GLU A 275 3.08 9.61 -29.70
N HIS A 276 3.50 10.68 -29.01
CA HIS A 276 2.58 11.67 -28.44
C HIS A 276 1.55 12.18 -29.45
N ARG A 277 1.96 12.48 -30.69
CA ARG A 277 1.05 12.96 -31.75
C ARG A 277 0.05 11.90 -32.20
N LYS A 278 0.40 10.61 -32.18
CA LYS A 278 -0.53 9.50 -32.54
C LYS A 278 -1.72 9.41 -31.60
N HIS A 279 -1.56 9.86 -30.35
CA HIS A 279 -2.65 9.88 -29.36
C HIS A 279 -3.63 11.06 -29.53
N GLY A 280 -3.48 11.87 -30.59
CA GLY A 280 -4.46 12.89 -31.00
C GLY A 280 -4.77 13.88 -29.87
N GLY A 281 -6.06 14.12 -29.62
CA GLY A 281 -6.52 15.06 -28.59
C GLY A 281 -6.17 14.67 -27.15
N LYS A 282 -5.76 13.43 -26.88
CA LYS A 282 -5.37 13.00 -25.53
C LYS A 282 -4.03 13.58 -25.08
N ARG A 283 -3.14 13.91 -26.04
CA ARG A 283 -1.84 14.56 -25.82
C ARG A 283 -1.17 14.17 -24.49
N PRO A 284 -0.77 12.90 -24.32
CA PRO A 284 -0.49 12.30 -23.02
C PRO A 284 0.74 12.86 -22.29
N LEU A 285 1.53 13.72 -22.95
CA LEU A 285 2.70 14.37 -22.37
C LEU A 285 2.47 15.86 -22.09
N ASP A 286 1.32 16.41 -22.47
CA ASP A 286 1.01 17.81 -22.23
C ASP A 286 0.55 17.97 -20.79
N PHE A 287 1.30 18.76 -20.01
CA PHE A 287 0.98 19.07 -18.63
C PHE A 287 0.70 20.57 -18.44
N GLU A 288 -0.26 20.84 -17.57
CA GLU A 288 -0.59 22.17 -17.06
C GLU A 288 -0.03 22.34 -15.65
N PHE A 289 0.69 23.43 -15.43
CA PHE A 289 1.33 23.76 -14.15
C PHE A 289 0.49 24.84 -13.47
N HIS A 290 -0.07 24.52 -12.30
CA HIS A 290 -0.98 25.40 -11.58
C HIS A 290 -0.26 26.26 -10.54
N ALA A 291 -0.86 27.41 -10.20
CA ALA A 291 -0.31 28.35 -9.22
C ALA A 291 -0.18 27.76 -7.80
N ASP A 292 -1.01 26.76 -7.48
CA ASP A 292 -1.00 26.02 -6.22
C ASP A 292 0.10 24.93 -6.14
N GLY A 293 0.96 24.89 -7.16
CA GLY A 293 2.08 23.96 -7.29
C GLY A 293 1.72 22.55 -7.71
N SER A 294 0.45 22.27 -8.00
CA SER A 294 0.02 21.01 -8.60
C SER A 294 0.23 21.00 -10.12
N VAL A 295 0.31 19.80 -10.69
CA VAL A 295 0.48 19.60 -12.14
C VAL A 295 -0.61 18.67 -12.64
N ALA A 296 -1.29 19.03 -13.73
CA ALA A 296 -2.38 18.29 -14.33
C ALA A 296 -2.01 17.82 -15.74
N PRO A 297 -2.50 16.66 -16.21
CA PRO A 297 -2.53 16.38 -17.63
C PRO A 297 -3.51 17.35 -18.33
N ALA A 298 -3.09 18.00 -19.42
CA ALA A 298 -3.89 19.01 -20.12
C ALA A 298 -5.23 18.47 -20.64
N SER A 299 -5.28 17.19 -21.03
CA SER A 299 -6.50 16.54 -21.52
C SER A 299 -7.45 16.04 -20.42
N ALA A 300 -7.05 16.10 -19.16
CA ALA A 300 -7.88 15.67 -18.02
C ALA A 300 -7.68 16.60 -16.81
N PRO A 301 -8.21 17.85 -16.87
CA PRO A 301 -8.00 18.87 -15.83
C PRO A 301 -8.64 18.54 -14.47
N HIS A 302 -9.45 17.48 -14.38
CA HIS A 302 -9.97 16.95 -13.12
C HIS A 302 -8.97 16.04 -12.37
N LEU A 303 -7.86 15.69 -13.02
CA LEU A 303 -6.77 14.90 -12.43
C LEU A 303 -5.55 15.77 -12.11
N ARG A 304 -4.71 15.27 -11.21
CA ARG A 304 -3.41 15.84 -10.85
C ARG A 304 -2.37 14.74 -10.68
N LEU A 305 -1.11 15.07 -10.87
CA LEU A 305 -0.01 14.24 -10.42
C LEU A 305 -0.03 14.18 -8.88
N GLY A 306 0.07 12.96 -8.36
CA GLY A 306 -0.05 12.62 -6.96
C GLY A 306 0.61 11.29 -6.63
N CYS A 307 0.33 10.76 -5.46
CA CYS A 307 0.74 9.40 -5.05
C CYS A 307 -0.45 8.45 -5.03
N SER A 308 -0.20 7.15 -5.26
CA SER A 308 -1.26 6.12 -5.19
C SER A 308 -1.77 5.86 -3.77
N PHE A 309 -1.01 6.21 -2.74
CA PHE A 309 -1.41 6.12 -1.34
C PHE A 309 -0.53 7.05 -0.46
N PRO A 310 -0.97 7.37 0.78
CA PRO A 310 -0.18 8.18 1.70
C PRO A 310 1.18 7.53 1.99
N PRO A 311 2.31 8.24 1.84
CA PRO A 311 3.62 7.72 2.20
C PRO A 311 3.74 7.44 3.70
N ILE A 312 4.33 6.31 4.08
CA ILE A 312 4.63 6.02 5.49
C ILE A 312 5.83 6.87 5.92
N GLY A 313 5.68 7.68 6.97
CA GLY A 313 6.77 8.46 7.57
C GLY A 313 6.91 9.90 7.06
N GLY A 314 6.05 10.36 6.14
CA GLY A 314 5.81 11.79 5.97
C GLY A 314 4.97 12.28 7.14
N SER A 315 5.42 13.31 7.86
CA SER A 315 4.62 13.95 8.91
C SER A 315 3.37 14.57 8.28
N ALA A 316 2.31 13.77 8.16
CA ALA A 316 0.97 14.29 8.13
C ALA A 316 0.65 14.68 9.56
N VAL A 317 0.67 15.99 9.84
CA VAL A 317 -0.12 16.53 10.93
C VAL A 317 -1.56 16.19 10.56
N ALA A 318 -2.05 15.05 11.06
CA ALA A 318 -3.46 14.76 11.05
C ALA A 318 -4.08 15.84 11.94
N SER A 319 -4.78 16.79 11.32
CA SER A 319 -5.78 17.57 12.05
C SER A 319 -6.75 16.53 12.63
N GLU A 320 -6.82 16.47 13.97
CA GLU A 320 -7.84 15.73 14.69
C GLU A 320 -9.21 16.28 14.24
N GLU A 321 -9.84 15.62 13.27
CA GLU A 321 -11.29 15.70 13.17
C GLU A 321 -11.83 14.93 14.37
N GLN A 322 -12.20 15.72 15.39
CA GLN A 322 -12.98 15.25 16.53
C GLN A 322 -14.25 14.58 16.00
N TYR A 323 -14.27 13.26 16.05
CA TYR A 323 -15.50 12.49 15.98
C TYR A 323 -16.32 12.79 17.25
N GLU A 324 -17.12 13.85 17.22
CA GLU A 324 -18.22 13.99 18.17
C GLU A 324 -19.20 12.84 17.90
N SER A 325 -19.24 11.89 18.83
CA SER A 325 -20.28 10.87 18.84
C SER A 325 -21.64 11.55 18.99
N PRO A 326 -22.66 11.21 18.18
CA PRO A 326 -24.00 11.73 18.41
C PRO A 326 -24.50 11.21 19.75
N MET A 327 -24.70 12.15 20.68
CA MET A 327 -25.35 11.93 21.96
C MET A 327 -26.72 11.29 21.72
N ALA A 328 -26.94 10.12 22.31
CA ALA A 328 -28.23 9.46 22.33
C ALA A 328 -29.27 10.39 22.99
N GLU A 329 -30.36 10.67 22.27
CA GLU A 329 -31.48 11.41 22.84
C GLU A 329 -32.14 10.62 23.99
N PRO A 330 -32.59 11.30 25.06
CA PRO A 330 -33.27 10.64 26.17
C PRO A 330 -34.69 10.26 25.74
N VAL A 331 -34.99 8.96 25.79
CA VAL A 331 -36.34 8.43 25.62
C VAL A 331 -37.24 8.97 26.73
N GLN A 332 -38.21 9.82 26.36
CA GLN A 332 -39.27 10.30 27.25
C GLN A 332 -40.31 9.20 27.48
N GLY A 333 -40.84 9.19 28.70
CA GLY A 333 -41.58 8.07 29.29
C GLY A 333 -42.89 7.69 28.62
N VAL A 334 -43.21 6.40 28.74
CA VAL A 334 -44.59 5.91 28.71
C VAL A 334 -44.96 5.58 30.14
N VAL A 335 -45.89 6.35 30.70
CA VAL A 335 -46.55 6.09 31.98
C VAL A 335 -47.55 4.96 31.77
N VAL A 336 -47.40 3.87 32.53
CA VAL A 336 -48.47 2.89 32.72
C VAL A 336 -48.88 2.96 34.18
N GLU A 337 -50.11 3.42 34.41
CA GLU A 337 -50.77 3.45 35.72
C GLU A 337 -51.00 2.02 36.25
N GLY A 338 -50.79 1.82 37.55
CA GLY A 338 -51.01 0.52 38.18
C GLY A 338 -50.83 0.52 39.70
N VAL A 339 -51.81 1.13 40.38
CA VAL A 339 -52.35 0.79 41.73
C VAL A 339 -51.37 0.26 42.80
N VAL A 340 -51.14 1.11 43.81
CA VAL A 340 -50.56 0.73 45.11
C VAL A 340 -51.63 0.04 45.95
N VAL A 341 -51.37 -1.20 46.39
CA VAL A 341 -51.99 -1.76 47.59
C VAL A 341 -50.91 -1.93 48.64
N ALA A 342 -51.13 -1.25 49.76
CA ALA A 342 -50.31 -1.27 50.96
C ALA A 342 -50.39 -2.63 51.68
N GLY A 343 -49.36 -2.94 52.48
CA GLY A 343 -49.55 -3.81 53.63
C GLY A 343 -48.42 -4.78 53.92
N GLU A 344 -47.69 -4.46 54.99
CA GLU A 344 -47.15 -5.40 56.00
C GLU A 344 -45.93 -6.29 55.71
N VAL A 345 -44.87 -5.84 56.41
CA VAL A 345 -43.79 -6.55 57.11
C VAL A 345 -44.08 -7.99 57.53
N MET A 346 -43.12 -8.89 57.26
CA MET A 346 -42.59 -10.01 58.08
C MET A 346 -41.65 -10.81 57.14
N GLY A 347 -40.43 -11.26 57.43
CA GLY A 347 -39.60 -11.32 58.61
C GLY A 347 -38.49 -12.34 58.29
N VAL A 348 -37.25 -12.00 58.66
CA VAL A 348 -36.17 -12.86 59.21
C VAL A 348 -35.54 -14.04 58.41
N VAL A 349 -34.20 -14.13 58.57
CA VAL A 349 -33.26 -15.30 58.51
C VAL A 349 -32.87 -15.80 57.10
N ALA A 350 -31.68 -15.52 56.55
CA ALA A 350 -30.30 -15.99 56.80
C ALA A 350 -29.86 -17.19 55.92
N LYS A 351 -28.64 -17.04 55.35
CA LYS A 351 -27.53 -18.01 55.08
C LYS A 351 -27.89 -19.45 54.67
N GLU A 352 -27.23 -20.15 53.75
CA GLU A 352 -25.81 -20.44 53.43
C GLU A 352 -25.96 -21.50 52.28
N TYR A 353 -25.25 -21.56 51.15
CA TYR A 353 -23.82 -21.72 50.84
C TYR A 353 -23.60 -21.33 49.37
#